data_AF-A0A1V4BP38-F1
#
_entry.id   AF-A0A1V4BP38-F1
#
_cell.length_a   1.000
_cell.length_b   1.000
_cell.length_c   1.000
_cell.angle_alpha   90.00
_cell.angle_beta   90.00
_cell.angle_gamma   90.00
#
_symmetry.space_group_name_H-M   'P 1'
#
loop_
_entity.id
_entity.type
_entity.pdbx_description
1 polymer ?
#
loop_
_entity_poly.entity_id
_entity_poly.type
_entity_poly.pdbx_seq_one_letter_code
_entity_poly.pdbx_strand_id
1 'polypeptide(L)'
;MLKQIRKLLINFGQQWRDEDFMRSIHLIENIVSKVLSVALIVVIIVSLYDLVVILIKDLFTTEPVGFFSKTLIEIFGLFLNILIALELLENVTAYLRKHIVQVELVVVTALIAISRKIIIFDPNKYSKDDLIALTVGTLALAASYWLIRKVNRDNRS
;
A
#
# COMPACT_ATOMS: atom_id res chain seq x y z
N MET A 1 -24.52 52.17 -15.31
CA MET A 1 -24.54 51.95 -13.84
C MET A 1 -24.99 50.54 -13.42
N LEU A 2 -26.18 50.05 -13.82
CA LEU A 2 -26.69 48.73 -13.39
C LEU A 2 -25.84 47.51 -13.85
N LYS A 3 -25.14 47.59 -15.00
CA LYS A 3 -24.29 46.50 -15.51
C LYS A 3 -22.96 46.33 -14.74
N GLN A 4 -22.43 47.38 -14.10
CA GLN A 4 -21.19 47.30 -13.30
C GLN A 4 -21.43 46.68 -11.92
N ILE A 5 -22.58 46.98 -11.31
CA ILE A 5 -22.99 46.41 -10.00
C ILE A 5 -23.23 44.91 -10.12
N ARG A 6 -23.85 44.46 -11.22
CA ARG A 6 -24.04 43.02 -11.51
C ARG A 6 -22.72 42.28 -11.77
N LYS A 7 -21.71 42.97 -12.29
CA LYS A 7 -20.38 42.41 -12.57
C LYS A 7 -19.51 42.29 -11.31
N LEU A 8 -19.76 43.12 -10.29
CA LEU A 8 -19.07 43.09 -9.00
C LEU A 8 -19.65 42.03 -8.04
N LEU A 9 -20.96 41.77 -8.08
CA LEU A 9 -21.59 40.76 -7.21
C LEU A 9 -21.31 39.30 -7.62
N ILE A 10 -21.02 39.05 -8.90
CA ILE A 10 -20.73 37.69 -9.39
C ILE A 10 -19.26 37.29 -9.15
N ASN A 11 -18.34 38.27 -9.11
CA ASN A 11 -16.91 38.00 -8.92
C ASN A 11 -16.47 37.79 -7.46
N PHE A 12 -17.27 38.19 -6.47
CA PHE A 12 -16.87 38.10 -5.06
C PHE A 12 -17.37 36.82 -4.34
N GLY A 13 -18.42 36.17 -4.85
CA GLY A 13 -19.11 35.09 -4.13
C GLY A 13 -18.52 33.68 -4.27
N GLN A 14 -17.58 33.45 -5.18
CA GLN A 14 -17.04 32.11 -5.47
C GLN A 14 -15.52 31.96 -5.25
N GLN A 15 -14.80 33.04 -4.90
CA GLN A 15 -13.34 33.05 -4.98
C GLN A 15 -12.61 32.87 -3.63
N TRP A 16 -13.34 32.71 -2.52
CA TRP A 16 -12.74 32.66 -1.16
C TRP A 16 -13.12 31.44 -0.32
N ARG A 17 -13.92 30.50 -0.85
CA ARG A 17 -14.35 29.30 -0.09
C ARG A 17 -13.50 28.08 -0.38
N ASP A 18 -12.96 27.99 -1.59
CA ASP A 18 -12.26 26.79 -2.05
C ASP A 18 -10.84 26.73 -1.49
N GLU A 19 -10.12 27.86 -1.38
CA GLU A 19 -8.75 27.87 -0.85
C GLU A 19 -8.67 27.51 0.64
N ASP A 20 -9.55 28.09 1.47
CA ASP A 20 -9.61 27.78 2.92
C ASP A 20 -10.11 26.36 3.19
N PHE A 21 -11.03 25.86 2.35
CA PHE A 21 -11.49 24.49 2.40
C PHE A 21 -10.34 23.52 2.07
N MET A 22 -9.62 23.74 0.96
CA MET A 22 -8.49 22.91 0.56
C MET A 22 -7.37 22.93 1.61
N ARG A 23 -7.13 24.07 2.25
CA ARG A 23 -6.16 24.18 3.36
C ARG A 23 -6.56 23.32 4.57
N SER A 24 -7.85 23.28 4.88
CA SER A 24 -8.39 22.43 5.96
C SER A 24 -8.25 20.94 5.64
N ILE A 25 -8.51 20.55 4.38
CA ILE A 25 -8.30 19.17 3.91
C ILE A 25 -6.84 18.76 4.06
N HIS A 26 -5.88 19.58 3.61
CA HIS A 26 -4.46 19.26 3.74
C HIS A 26 -3.99 19.12 5.20
N LEU A 27 -4.54 19.92 6.11
CA LEU A 27 -4.25 19.77 7.55
C LEU A 27 -4.74 18.42 8.07
N ILE A 28 -5.97 18.03 7.72
CA ILE A 28 -6.56 16.74 8.11
C ILE A 28 -5.75 15.59 7.50
N GLU A 29 -5.44 15.63 6.21
CA GLU A 29 -4.62 14.63 5.50
C GLU A 29 -3.27 14.42 6.20
N ASN A 30 -2.61 15.50 6.60
CA ASN A 30 -1.32 15.44 7.28
C ASN A 30 -1.43 14.82 8.69
N ILE A 31 -2.50 15.16 9.44
CA ILE A 31 -2.77 14.56 10.75
C ILE A 31 -3.02 13.05 10.59
N VAL A 32 -3.91 12.66 9.68
CA VAL A 32 -4.25 11.26 9.41
C VAL A 32 -3.02 10.47 9.02
N SER A 33 -2.19 11.01 8.12
CA SER A 33 -0.98 10.33 7.64
C SER A 33 0.07 10.13 8.74
N LYS A 34 0.20 11.09 9.67
CA LYS A 34 1.08 10.94 10.84
C LYS A 34 0.58 9.87 11.80
N VAL A 35 -0.72 9.89 12.11
CA VAL A 35 -1.33 8.86 12.97
C VAL A 35 -1.16 7.47 12.35
N LEU A 36 -1.41 7.35 11.05
CA LEU A 36 -1.23 6.09 10.31
C LEU A 36 0.22 5.60 10.33
N SER A 37 1.19 6.51 10.13
CA SER A 37 2.62 6.16 10.18
C SER A 37 3.04 5.64 11.55
N VAL A 38 2.60 6.30 12.64
CA VAL A 38 2.89 5.84 14.01
C VAL A 38 2.25 4.48 14.28
N ALA A 39 0.99 4.29 13.89
CA ALA A 39 0.31 3.01 14.03
C ALA A 39 1.03 1.88 13.28
N LEU A 40 1.48 2.12 12.04
CA LEU A 40 2.24 1.15 11.26
C LEU A 40 3.58 0.79 11.92
N ILE A 41 4.30 1.76 12.49
CA ILE A 41 5.54 1.49 13.23
C ILE A 41 5.27 0.56 14.41
N VAL A 42 4.20 0.79 15.17
CA VAL A 42 3.81 -0.10 16.27
C VAL A 42 3.50 -1.51 15.76
N VAL A 43 2.72 -1.64 14.69
CA VAL A 43 2.40 -2.95 14.08
C VAL A 43 3.66 -3.68 13.62
N ILE A 44 4.63 -2.98 13.02
CA ILE A 44 5.91 -3.56 12.60
C ILE A 44 6.68 -4.10 13.80
N ILE A 45 6.80 -3.33 14.87
CA ILE A 45 7.52 -3.74 16.09
C ILE A 45 6.87 -4.99 16.71
N VAL A 46 5.54 -4.99 16.85
CA VAL A 46 4.80 -6.14 17.39
C VAL A 46 4.99 -7.38 16.50
N SER A 47 4.87 -7.21 15.18
CA SER A 47 5.01 -8.32 14.22
C SER A 47 6.44 -8.90 14.23
N LEU A 48 7.45 -8.05 14.38
CA LEU A 48 8.85 -8.48 14.53
C LEU A 48 9.06 -9.28 15.81
N TYR A 49 8.47 -8.81 16.93
CA TYR A 49 8.53 -9.54 18.20
C TYR A 49 7.88 -10.92 18.08
N ASP A 50 6.67 -11.00 17.52
CA ASP A 50 5.96 -12.26 17.31
C ASP A 50 6.76 -13.23 16.44
N LEU A 51 7.36 -12.74 15.36
CA LEU A 51 8.23 -13.54 14.49
C LEU A 51 9.43 -14.12 15.26
N VAL A 52 10.12 -13.31 16.06
CA VAL A 52 11.27 -13.78 16.86
C VAL A 52 10.83 -14.85 17.86
N VAL A 53 9.71 -14.66 18.54
CA VAL A 53 9.17 -15.64 19.49
C VAL A 53 8.84 -16.96 18.80
N ILE A 54 8.22 -16.91 17.62
CA ILE A 54 7.88 -18.11 16.84
C ILE A 54 9.15 -18.83 16.39
N LEU A 55 10.14 -18.11 15.85
CA LEU A 55 11.41 -18.71 15.41
C LEU A 55 12.16 -19.41 16.54
N ILE A 56 12.20 -18.81 17.74
CA ILE A 56 12.82 -19.43 18.92
C ILE A 56 12.07 -20.70 19.30
N LYS A 57 10.73 -20.65 19.39
CA LYS A 57 9.91 -21.82 19.71
C LYS A 57 10.12 -22.95 18.70
N ASP A 58 10.08 -22.65 17.41
CA ASP A 58 10.22 -23.66 16.37
C ASP A 58 11.62 -24.32 16.40
N LEU A 59 12.67 -23.54 16.67
CA LEU A 59 14.05 -24.03 16.74
C LEU A 59 14.32 -24.94 17.95
N PHE A 60 13.73 -24.65 19.11
CA PHE A 60 14.04 -25.35 20.36
C PHE A 60 13.03 -26.43 20.77
N THR A 61 11.84 -26.47 20.17
CA THR A 61 10.73 -27.32 20.66
C THR A 61 10.26 -28.40 19.67
N THR A 62 10.68 -28.38 18.41
CA THR A 62 10.11 -29.26 17.37
C THR A 62 11.09 -30.34 16.91
N GLU A 63 10.67 -31.61 16.94
CA GLU A 63 11.45 -32.74 16.41
C GLU A 63 11.69 -32.60 14.89
N PRO A 64 12.87 -32.99 14.37
CA PRO A 64 13.29 -32.69 12.98
C PRO A 64 12.52 -33.43 11.87
N VAL A 65 11.63 -34.38 12.19
CA VAL A 65 10.91 -35.19 11.20
C VAL A 65 9.62 -34.48 10.75
N GLY A 66 9.63 -33.92 9.52
CA GLY A 66 8.48 -33.24 8.91
C GLY A 66 8.45 -31.72 9.06
N PHE A 67 9.45 -31.14 9.72
CA PHE A 67 9.58 -29.71 10.05
C PHE A 67 9.64 -28.78 8.82
N PHE A 68 10.20 -29.22 7.69
CA PHE A 68 10.76 -28.27 6.72
C PHE A 68 9.76 -27.62 5.74
N SER A 69 8.65 -28.25 5.36
CA SER A 69 7.81 -27.68 4.30
C SER A 69 6.65 -26.83 4.82
N LYS A 70 5.89 -27.32 5.80
CA LYS A 70 4.72 -26.61 6.32
C LYS A 70 5.11 -25.40 7.18
N THR A 71 6.07 -25.59 8.09
CA THR A 71 6.58 -24.53 8.98
C THR A 71 7.30 -23.42 8.20
N LEU A 72 8.02 -23.76 7.13
CA LEU A 72 8.73 -22.76 6.32
C LEU A 72 7.79 -21.85 5.53
N ILE A 73 6.69 -22.40 4.99
CA ILE A 73 5.64 -21.59 4.34
C ILE A 73 4.97 -20.66 5.37
N GLU A 74 4.70 -21.14 6.57
CA GLU A 74 4.12 -20.32 7.66
C GLU A 74 5.06 -19.20 8.09
N ILE A 75 6.36 -19.50 8.28
CA ILE A 75 7.40 -18.53 8.59
C ILE A 75 7.52 -17.48 7.48
N PHE A 76 7.57 -17.89 6.22
CA PHE A 76 7.58 -16.95 5.09
C PHE A 76 6.34 -16.07 5.07
N GLY A 77 5.16 -16.60 5.42
CA GLY A 77 3.96 -15.79 5.60
C GLY A 77 4.13 -14.66 6.61
N LEU A 78 4.76 -14.94 7.75
CA LEU A 78 5.05 -13.94 8.80
C LEU A 78 6.07 -12.90 8.33
N PHE A 79 7.16 -13.32 7.67
CA PHE A 79 8.12 -12.40 7.05
C PHE A 79 7.44 -11.48 6.04
N LEU A 80 6.62 -12.06 5.17
CA LEU A 80 5.93 -11.32 4.12
C LEU A 80 4.90 -10.34 4.71
N ASN A 81 4.27 -10.66 5.84
CA ASN A 81 3.40 -9.71 6.56
C ASN A 81 4.17 -8.48 7.07
N ILE A 82 5.38 -8.67 7.59
CA ILE A 82 6.24 -7.56 8.02
C ILE A 82 6.66 -6.70 6.83
N LEU A 83 7.00 -7.31 5.69
CA LEU A 83 7.35 -6.57 4.48
C LEU A 83 6.20 -5.70 3.97
N ILE A 84 4.95 -6.15 4.06
CA ILE A 84 3.77 -5.31 3.73
C ILE A 84 3.71 -4.09 4.65
N ALA A 85 3.90 -4.29 5.95
CA ALA A 85 3.79 -3.21 6.91
C ALA A 85 4.87 -2.14 6.64
N LEU A 86 6.09 -2.58 6.30
CA LEU A 86 7.18 -1.69 5.87
C LEU A 86 6.85 -0.97 4.55
N GLU A 87 6.29 -1.68 3.58
CA GLU A 87 5.88 -1.11 2.30
C GLU A 87 4.75 -0.08 2.43
N LEU A 88 3.77 -0.34 3.28
CA LEU A 88 2.71 0.61 3.62
C LEU A 88 3.30 1.83 4.33
N LEU A 89 4.26 1.65 5.24
CA LEU A 89 4.94 2.75 5.90
C LEU A 89 5.71 3.61 4.89
N GLU A 90 6.39 3.00 3.92
CA GLU A 90 7.06 3.72 2.83
C GLU A 90 6.06 4.52 1.99
N ASN A 91 4.92 3.93 1.62
CA ASN A 91 3.85 4.61 0.90
C ASN A 91 3.30 5.83 1.66
N VAL A 92 3.00 5.67 2.95
CA VAL A 92 2.47 6.76 3.79
C VAL A 92 3.52 7.84 4.02
N THR A 93 4.78 7.47 4.26
CA THR A 93 5.87 8.45 4.45
C THR A 93 6.23 9.17 3.15
N ALA A 94 6.12 8.51 1.99
CA ALA A 94 6.27 9.15 0.69
C ALA A 94 5.18 10.21 0.46
N TYR A 95 3.94 9.91 0.86
CA TYR A 95 2.85 10.89 0.86
C TYR A 95 3.13 12.07 1.81
N LEU A 96 3.60 11.81 3.03
CA LEU A 96 3.99 12.88 3.97
C LEU A 96 5.10 13.80 3.44
N ARG A 97 6.02 13.28 2.61
CA ARG A 97 7.15 14.08 2.07
C ARG A 97 6.77 14.91 0.85
N LYS A 98 5.94 14.37 -0.04
CA LYS A 98 5.66 14.98 -1.36
C LYS A 98 4.22 15.45 -1.53
N HIS A 99 3.33 15.15 -0.58
CA HIS A 99 1.88 15.39 -0.65
C HIS A 99 1.22 14.89 -1.96
N ILE A 100 1.84 13.91 -2.61
CA ILE A 100 1.39 13.33 -3.87
C ILE A 100 1.50 11.82 -3.76
N VAL A 101 0.40 11.13 -4.07
CA VAL A 101 0.37 9.68 -4.20
C VAL A 101 1.08 9.30 -5.50
N GLN A 102 2.18 8.57 -5.39
CA GLN A 102 2.91 8.07 -6.56
C GLN A 102 2.15 6.87 -7.13
N VAL A 103 1.40 7.09 -8.20
CA VAL A 103 0.59 6.04 -8.85
C VAL A 103 1.44 4.84 -9.25
N GLU A 104 2.67 5.07 -9.71
CA GLU A 104 3.61 4.00 -10.02
C GLU A 104 3.93 3.12 -8.80
N LEU A 105 4.16 3.73 -7.62
CA LEU A 105 4.42 3.01 -6.38
C LEU A 105 3.21 2.19 -5.93
N VAL A 106 1.99 2.74 -6.06
CA VAL A 106 0.75 2.04 -5.72
C VAL A 106 0.56 0.77 -6.56
N VAL A 107 0.83 0.83 -7.86
CA VAL A 107 0.71 -0.33 -8.75
C VAL A 107 1.79 -1.38 -8.45
N VAL A 108 3.02 -0.95 -8.16
CA VAL A 108 4.09 -1.85 -7.72
C VAL A 108 3.70 -2.56 -6.42
N THR A 109 3.11 -1.83 -5.46
CA THR A 109 2.59 -2.42 -4.22
C THR A 109 1.47 -3.42 -4.44
N ALA A 110 0.57 -3.15 -5.39
CA ALA A 110 -0.45 -4.13 -5.78
C ALA A 110 0.16 -5.40 -6.38
N LEU A 111 1.19 -5.28 -7.23
CA LEU A 111 1.91 -6.42 -7.80
C LEU A 111 2.61 -7.26 -6.73
N ILE A 112 3.29 -6.61 -5.77
CA ILE A 112 3.95 -7.29 -4.64
C ILE A 112 2.90 -8.02 -3.78
N ALA A 113 1.76 -7.38 -3.50
CA ALA A 113 0.69 -7.96 -2.71
C ALA A 113 0.08 -9.23 -3.34
N ILE A 114 -0.14 -9.23 -4.66
CA ILE A 114 -0.63 -10.43 -5.36
C ILE A 114 0.46 -11.50 -5.44
N SER A 115 1.70 -11.12 -5.74
CA SER A 115 2.83 -12.05 -5.80
C SER A 115 3.00 -12.82 -4.48
N ARG A 116 2.82 -12.14 -3.34
CA ARG A 116 2.83 -12.78 -2.02
C ARG A 116 1.74 -13.85 -1.88
N LYS A 117 0.51 -13.58 -2.32
CA LYS A 117 -0.58 -14.57 -2.26
C LYS A 117 -0.28 -15.82 -3.08
N ILE A 118 0.44 -15.66 -4.20
CA ILE A 118 0.87 -16.77 -5.04
C ILE A 118 1.98 -17.59 -4.35
N ILE A 119 2.95 -16.94 -3.70
CA ILE A 119 4.06 -17.61 -2.99
C ILE A 119 3.55 -18.49 -1.83
N ILE A 120 2.55 -18.03 -1.08
CA ILE A 120 1.98 -18.73 0.08
C ILE A 120 0.77 -19.61 -0.35
N PHE A 121 0.53 -19.78 -1.65
CA PHE A 121 -0.62 -20.54 -2.13
C PHE A 121 -0.52 -22.02 -1.73
N ASP A 122 -1.56 -22.52 -1.05
CA ASP A 122 -1.69 -23.94 -0.69
C ASP A 122 -2.78 -24.59 -1.55
N PRO A 123 -2.42 -25.47 -2.51
CA PRO A 123 -3.38 -26.13 -3.39
C PRO A 123 -4.37 -27.06 -2.68
N ASN A 124 -4.14 -27.36 -1.39
CA ASN A 124 -5.06 -28.17 -0.58
C ASN A 124 -6.14 -27.33 0.10
N LYS A 125 -5.94 -26.00 0.22
CA LYS A 125 -6.88 -25.07 0.86
C LYS A 125 -7.65 -24.21 -0.13
N TYR A 126 -7.08 -23.94 -1.30
CA TYR A 126 -7.63 -23.02 -2.30
C TYR A 126 -8.01 -23.77 -3.58
N SER A 127 -9.05 -23.28 -4.27
CA SER A 127 -9.46 -23.87 -5.55
C SER A 127 -8.43 -23.56 -6.63
N LYS A 128 -8.33 -24.43 -7.64
CA LYS A 128 -7.52 -24.16 -8.84
C LYS A 128 -7.97 -22.87 -9.55
N ASP A 129 -9.25 -22.52 -9.42
CA ASP A 129 -9.82 -21.30 -10.00
C ASP A 129 -9.26 -20.03 -9.35
N ASP A 130 -8.92 -20.08 -8.05
CA ASP A 130 -8.33 -18.94 -7.33
C ASP A 130 -6.95 -18.60 -7.89
N LEU A 131 -6.16 -19.62 -8.26
CA LEU A 131 -4.83 -19.43 -8.84
C LEU A 131 -4.91 -18.81 -10.25
N ILE A 132 -5.91 -19.21 -11.04
CA ILE A 132 -6.15 -18.62 -12.36
C ILE A 132 -6.54 -17.15 -12.23
N ALA A 133 -7.46 -16.83 -11.31
CA ALA A 133 -7.87 -15.45 -11.05
C ALA A 133 -6.69 -14.56 -10.60
N LEU A 134 -5.84 -15.06 -9.69
CA LEU A 134 -4.63 -14.36 -9.25
C LEU A 134 -3.65 -14.13 -10.41
N THR A 135 -3.48 -15.11 -11.29
CA THR A 135 -2.59 -15.01 -12.45
C THR A 135 -3.08 -13.96 -13.44
N VAL A 136 -4.37 -13.99 -13.79
CA VAL A 136 -4.99 -13.01 -14.70
C VAL A 136 -4.92 -11.59 -14.11
N GLY A 137 -5.21 -11.43 -12.81
CA GLY A 137 -5.07 -10.16 -12.11
C GLY A 137 -3.64 -9.63 -12.12
N THR A 138 -2.65 -10.51 -11.91
CA THR A 138 -1.22 -10.16 -11.98
C THR A 138 -0.84 -9.66 -13.37
N LEU A 139 -1.30 -10.32 -14.43
CA LEU A 139 -1.04 -9.89 -15.81
C LEU A 139 -1.66 -8.51 -16.11
N ALA A 140 -2.88 -8.26 -15.64
CA ALA A 140 -3.55 -6.97 -15.80
C ALA A 140 -2.79 -5.83 -15.06
N LEU A 141 -2.30 -6.09 -13.85
CA LEU A 141 -1.47 -5.13 -13.11
C LEU A 141 -0.12 -4.89 -13.79
N ALA A 142 0.53 -5.95 -14.30
CA ALA A 142 1.79 -5.84 -15.02
C ALA A 142 1.64 -5.00 -16.30
N ALA A 143 0.55 -5.19 -17.04
CA ALA A 143 0.20 -4.37 -18.20
C ALA A 143 -0.06 -2.91 -17.80
N SER A 144 -0.76 -2.66 -16.69
CA SER A 144 -1.01 -1.32 -16.16
C SER A 144 0.29 -0.61 -15.77
N TYR A 145 1.20 -1.32 -15.09
CA TYR A 145 2.53 -0.80 -14.74
C TYR A 145 3.34 -0.43 -15.99
N TRP A 146 3.35 -1.31 -16.99
CA TRP A 146 4.06 -1.05 -18.25
C TRP A 146 3.53 0.20 -18.96
N LEU A 147 2.21 0.38 -19.01
CA LEU A 147 1.57 1.54 -19.63
C LEU A 147 1.90 2.83 -18.89
N ILE A 148 1.75 2.85 -17.55
CA ILE A 148 2.07 4.02 -16.71
C ILE A 148 3.54 4.41 -16.88
N ARG A 149 4.45 3.43 -16.85
CA ARG A 149 5.88 3.66 -17.04
C ARG A 149 6.21 4.21 -18.43
N LYS A 150 5.54 3.73 -19.47
CA LYS A 150 5.70 4.21 -20.85
C LYS A 150 5.27 5.68 -20.96
N VAL A 151 4.07 6.01 -20.47
CA VAL A 151 3.53 7.39 -20.49
C VAL A 151 4.43 8.35 -19.69
N ASN A 152 4.91 7.94 -18.51
CA ASN A 152 5.82 8.75 -17.71
C ASN A 152 7.18 8.97 -18.38
N ARG A 153 7.66 8.01 -19.20
CA ARG A 153 8.91 8.17 -19.95
C ARG A 153 8.75 9.16 -21.11
N ASP A 154 7.66 9.05 -21.85
CA ASP A 154 7.36 9.92 -22.99
C ASP A 154 7.08 11.38 -22.54
N ASN A 155 6.52 11.59 -21.35
CA ASN A 155 6.35 12.93 -20.77
C ASN A 155 7.66 13.60 -20.30
N ARG A 156 8.78 12.87 -20.25
CA ARG A 156 10.09 13.38 -19.83
C ARG A 156 11.08 13.59 -20.99
N SER A 157 10.70 13.24 -22.21
CA SER A 157 11.47 13.46 -23.46
C SER A 157 10.92 14.63 -24.25
#